data_AF-M3CW77-F1
#
_entry.id   AF-M3CW77-F1
#
_cell.length_a   1.000
_cell.length_b   1.000
_cell.length_c   1.000
_cell.angle_alpha   90.00
_cell.angle_beta   90.00
_cell.angle_gamma   90.00
#
_symmetry.space_group_name_H-M   'P 1'
#
loop_
_entity.id
_entity.type
_entity.pdbx_description
1 polymer ?
#
loop_
_entity_poly.entity_id
_entity_poly.type
_entity_poly.pdbx_seq_one_letter_code
_entity_poly.pdbx_strand_id
1 'polypeptide(L)'
;MSLEQHEQSEREQASRVLPPTPYPEPPAGRMDARRDHFLSEIDRQMRFRSPRRAPRSRGRWGLSVGAAMAAGAVVVVLTLNSGSSDAPLNTPPASVASVELLERAALAAATTPQTKARTGQYSYVKTVGHTSVLSETKSGDMQLLRESEVMEQWTSVDGSERTLQRKDGSDSLVPETPSEGSLNAPTYDFLAALPTDPDALLKLIRDDAQKNHGAGSDSTTGLDQEAFVTIGDLLRSGVTPPDTAASLYRAAALIPGVDIVPDVVDAAGRKGIAVARTHEGERTEWIFDESTARLLGERTVLGEDNAWGEAGTIVTSVAITNSGIVDDAGQVP
;
A
#
# COMPACT_ATOMS: atom_id res chain seq x y z
N MET A 1 6.10 21.62 38.11
CA MET A 1 7.18 21.64 37.10
C MET A 1 6.51 21.27 35.78
N SER A 2 6.63 22.09 34.73
CA SER A 2 6.01 21.77 33.43
C SER A 2 6.75 20.60 32.78
N LEU A 3 6.09 19.91 31.85
CA LEU A 3 6.66 18.78 31.11
C LEU A 3 7.97 19.19 30.39
N GLU A 4 8.00 20.41 29.85
CA GLU A 4 9.20 21.01 29.25
C GLU A 4 10.36 21.21 30.25
N GLN A 5 10.05 21.61 31.50
CA GLN A 5 11.07 21.77 32.53
C GLN A 5 11.64 20.42 32.98
N HIS A 6 10.83 19.37 32.94
CA HIS A 6 11.25 18.01 33.26
C HIS A 6 12.16 17.45 32.15
N GLU A 7 11.77 17.60 30.89
CA GLU A 7 12.60 17.21 29.74
C GLU A 7 13.94 17.98 29.68
N GLN A 8 13.95 19.28 30.02
CA GLN A 8 15.20 20.05 30.11
C GLN A 8 16.13 19.52 31.21
N SER A 9 15.58 19.19 32.38
CA SER A 9 16.32 18.61 33.50
C SER A 9 16.94 17.26 33.11
N GLU A 10 16.18 16.41 32.43
CA GLU A 10 16.67 15.09 32.00
C GLU A 10 17.76 15.19 30.93
N ARG A 11 17.62 16.12 29.97
CA ARG A 11 18.66 16.40 28.96
C ARG A 11 19.95 16.93 29.58
N GLU A 12 19.84 17.84 30.55
CA GLU A 12 21.02 18.35 31.29
C GLU A 12 21.69 17.26 32.12
N GLN A 13 20.92 16.31 32.65
CA GLN A 13 21.47 15.21 33.44
C GLN A 13 22.13 14.15 32.55
N ALA A 14 21.53 13.84 31.39
CA ALA A 14 22.07 12.90 30.41
C ALA A 14 23.40 13.40 29.79
N SER A 15 23.50 14.70 29.49
CA SER A 15 24.73 15.31 28.93
C SER A 15 25.94 15.30 29.86
N ARG A 16 25.74 15.10 31.17
CA ARG A 16 26.82 14.96 32.16
C ARG A 16 27.37 13.54 32.29
N VAL A 17 26.60 12.54 31.85
CA VAL A 17 26.89 11.11 32.08
C VAL A 17 27.39 10.43 30.80
N LEU A 18 26.97 10.90 29.64
CA LEU A 18 27.31 10.29 28.35
C LEU A 18 28.40 11.11 27.62
N PRO A 19 29.46 10.47 27.08
CA PRO A 19 30.41 11.17 26.23
C PRO A 19 29.70 11.71 24.98
N PRO A 20 30.11 12.87 24.43
CA PRO A 20 29.49 13.43 23.24
C PRO A 20 29.64 12.43 22.09
N THR A 21 28.52 11.86 21.65
CA THR A 21 28.46 10.98 20.48
C THR A 21 28.77 11.82 19.24
N PRO A 22 29.71 11.40 18.37
CA PRO A 22 30.09 12.13 17.16
C PRO A 22 29.10 11.90 16.01
N TYR A 23 27.79 11.91 16.32
CA TYR A 23 26.78 12.06 15.29
C TYR A 23 26.46 13.55 15.17
N PRO A 24 26.70 14.19 14.03
CA PRO A 24 26.20 15.55 13.83
C PRO A 24 24.69 15.51 14.04
N GLU A 25 24.20 16.32 14.97
CA GLU A 25 22.75 16.49 15.12
C GLU A 25 22.19 16.82 13.74
N PRO A 26 21.21 16.05 13.24
CA PRO A 26 20.61 16.34 11.95
C PRO A 26 20.04 17.78 12.00
N PRO A 27 20.11 18.53 10.88
CA PRO A 27 19.63 19.90 10.84
C PRO A 27 18.21 20.01 11.41
N ALA A 28 17.98 20.97 12.32
CA ALA A 28 16.66 21.24 12.87
C ALA A 28 15.65 21.42 11.72
N GLY A 29 14.62 20.56 11.69
CA GLY A 29 13.67 20.40 10.58
C GLY A 29 13.68 19.02 9.93
N ARG A 30 14.82 18.31 9.89
CA ARG A 30 14.87 16.95 9.31
C ARG A 30 14.26 15.89 10.24
N MET A 31 14.35 16.10 11.56
CA MET A 31 13.72 15.23 12.57
C MET A 31 12.21 15.47 12.66
N ASP A 32 11.77 16.73 12.54
CA ASP A 32 10.36 17.08 12.53
C ASP A 32 9.68 16.54 11.26
N ALA A 33 10.31 16.68 10.09
CA ALA A 33 9.83 16.08 8.85
C ALA A 33 9.74 14.54 8.93
N ARG A 34 10.70 13.88 9.59
CA ARG A 34 10.71 12.42 9.76
C ARG A 34 9.65 11.95 10.77
N ARG A 35 9.40 12.74 11.82
CA ARG A 35 8.33 12.50 12.79
C ARG A 35 6.96 12.70 12.16
N ASP A 36 6.76 13.79 11.42
CA ASP A 36 5.53 14.08 10.70
C ASP A 36 5.27 13.03 9.61
N HIS A 37 6.33 12.51 8.98
CA HIS A 37 6.26 11.42 8.00
C HIS A 37 5.88 10.08 8.63
N PHE A 38 6.54 9.67 9.73
CA PHE A 38 6.17 8.47 10.49
C PHE A 38 4.71 8.54 10.97
N LEU A 39 4.28 9.71 11.46
CA LEU A 39 2.89 9.95 11.80
C LEU A 39 1.99 9.93 10.56
N SER A 40 2.45 10.36 9.39
CA SER A 40 1.69 10.29 8.14
C SER A 40 1.56 8.88 7.58
N GLU A 41 2.54 8.00 7.80
CA GLU A 41 2.47 6.58 7.41
C GLU A 41 1.56 5.79 8.35
N ILE A 42 1.68 6.03 9.66
CA ILE A 42 0.75 5.53 10.68
C ILE A 42 -0.68 5.99 10.34
N ASP A 43 -0.84 7.26 10.04
CA ASP A 43 -2.15 7.81 9.68
C ASP A 43 -2.59 7.28 8.31
N ARG A 44 -1.69 6.92 7.37
CA ARG A 44 -2.09 6.33 6.07
C ARG A 44 -2.56 4.89 6.19
N GLN A 45 -1.91 4.08 7.04
CA GLN A 45 -2.43 2.77 7.44
C GLN A 45 -3.80 2.88 8.14
N MET A 46 -4.07 4.01 8.81
CA MET A 46 -5.38 4.33 9.40
C MET A 46 -6.37 5.07 8.46
N ARG A 47 -5.89 5.70 7.37
CA ARG A 47 -6.69 6.57 6.50
C ARG A 47 -7.34 5.77 5.37
N PHE A 48 -8.36 5.03 5.76
CA PHE A 48 -9.65 5.11 5.06
C PHE A 48 -10.43 6.40 5.41
N ARG A 49 -9.72 7.51 5.74
CA ARG A 49 -10.31 8.83 6.06
C ARG A 49 -9.38 10.01 5.71
N SER A 50 -9.46 10.47 4.47
CA SER A 50 -9.31 11.85 3.96
C SER A 50 -8.01 12.65 4.17
N PRO A 51 -7.42 13.22 3.10
CA PRO A 51 -6.37 14.23 3.22
C PRO A 51 -6.87 15.69 3.06
N ARG A 52 -6.25 16.60 3.82
CA ARG A 52 -6.37 18.07 3.68
C ARG A 52 -5.56 18.55 2.46
N ARG A 53 -6.14 19.49 1.70
CA ARG A 53 -5.54 20.15 0.52
C ARG A 53 -4.32 21.02 0.87
N ALA A 54 -3.29 20.97 0.02
CA ALA A 54 -2.26 21.99 -0.12
C ALA A 54 -2.23 22.54 -1.57
N PRO A 55 -1.74 23.78 -1.80
CA PRO A 55 -2.00 24.53 -3.02
C PRO A 55 -1.06 24.21 -4.19
N ARG A 56 -1.61 24.26 -5.40
CA ARG A 56 -0.91 24.05 -6.68
C ARG A 56 0.06 25.20 -6.99
N SER A 57 1.33 24.88 -7.28
CA SER A 57 2.22 25.78 -8.02
C SER A 57 2.38 25.30 -9.47
N ARG A 58 2.42 26.26 -10.39
CA ARG A 58 2.37 26.07 -11.84
C ARG A 58 3.78 25.86 -12.41
N GLY A 59 3.95 24.73 -13.11
CA GLY A 59 4.63 24.56 -14.42
C GLY A 59 6.06 25.08 -14.65
N ARG A 60 6.90 24.22 -15.23
CA ARG A 60 7.30 24.26 -16.66
C ARG A 60 8.14 23.03 -17.03
N TRP A 61 7.75 22.36 -18.11
CA TRP A 61 8.43 21.21 -18.71
C TRP A 61 9.64 21.64 -19.56
N GLY A 62 10.68 20.79 -19.59
CA GLY A 62 11.77 20.82 -20.56
C GLY A 62 12.13 19.39 -20.95
N LEU A 63 11.86 19.04 -22.20
CA LEU A 63 12.14 17.76 -22.86
C LEU A 63 13.64 17.59 -23.12
N SER A 64 14.16 16.35 -23.03
CA SER A 64 15.34 15.91 -23.80
C SER A 64 15.29 14.40 -24.02
N VAL A 65 15.27 14.03 -25.29
CA VAL A 65 15.34 12.69 -25.87
C VAL A 65 16.80 12.24 -25.95
N GLY A 66 17.08 10.95 -25.71
CA GLY A 66 18.38 10.34 -26.01
C GLY A 66 18.29 8.82 -26.02
N ALA A 67 18.26 8.24 -27.23
CA ALA A 67 18.28 6.80 -27.49
C ALA A 67 19.70 6.24 -27.56
N ALA A 68 19.91 4.99 -27.15
CA ALA A 68 20.91 4.08 -27.74
C ALA A 68 20.70 2.61 -27.30
N MET A 69 20.54 1.73 -28.30
CA MET A 69 20.61 0.27 -28.18
C MET A 69 22.06 -0.22 -28.12
N ALA A 70 22.33 -1.32 -27.40
CA ALA A 70 23.28 -2.36 -27.81
C ALA A 70 23.14 -3.64 -26.95
N ALA A 71 23.01 -4.77 -27.63
CA ALA A 71 23.03 -6.13 -27.09
C ALA A 71 24.46 -6.66 -26.91
N GLY A 72 24.67 -7.60 -25.99
CA GLY A 72 25.84 -8.50 -26.06
C GLY A 72 26.37 -9.09 -24.75
N ALA A 73 26.15 -10.41 -24.59
CA ALA A 73 26.97 -11.42 -23.90
C ALA A 73 27.13 -11.40 -22.36
N VAL A 74 26.69 -12.52 -21.77
CA VAL A 74 26.89 -12.92 -20.37
C VAL A 74 28.33 -13.35 -20.14
N VAL A 75 28.99 -12.74 -19.16
CA VAL A 75 30.17 -13.30 -18.46
C VAL A 75 29.93 -13.12 -16.97
N VAL A 76 29.68 -14.21 -16.25
CA VAL A 76 29.61 -14.20 -14.78
C VAL A 76 31.05 -14.31 -14.26
N VAL A 77 31.57 -13.22 -13.71
CA VAL A 77 32.77 -13.24 -12.87
C VAL A 77 32.34 -12.90 -11.45
N LEU A 78 32.42 -13.88 -10.55
CA LEU A 78 32.25 -13.66 -9.11
C LEU A 78 33.56 -13.09 -8.55
N THR A 79 33.61 -11.76 -8.36
CA THR A 79 34.61 -11.12 -7.50
C THR A 79 33.93 -10.60 -6.24
N LEU A 80 34.28 -11.19 -5.09
CA LEU A 80 33.99 -10.64 -3.78
C LEU A 80 34.87 -9.41 -3.57
N ASN A 81 34.28 -8.20 -3.54
CA ASN A 81 34.97 -7.02 -3.07
C ASN A 81 34.07 -6.20 -2.16
N SER A 82 34.51 -6.05 -0.91
CA SER A 82 33.92 -5.19 0.10
C SER A 82 34.30 -3.73 -0.17
N GLY A 83 33.32 -2.82 -0.15
CA GLY A 83 33.56 -1.39 0.05
C GLY A 83 32.90 -0.45 -0.97
N SER A 84 32.21 0.55 -0.42
CA SER A 84 31.69 1.82 -1.01
C SER A 84 30.46 1.77 -1.92
N SER A 85 29.52 2.64 -1.54
CA SER A 85 28.20 2.97 -2.09
C SER A 85 28.21 3.46 -3.54
N ASP A 86 27.03 3.36 -4.18
CA ASP A 86 26.65 3.72 -5.57
C ASP A 86 26.67 2.58 -6.61
N ALA A 87 25.92 1.51 -6.34
CA ALA A 87 25.32 0.67 -7.37
C ALA A 87 23.78 0.84 -7.30
N PRO A 88 23.05 0.96 -8.43
CA PRO A 88 21.60 0.84 -8.39
C PRO A 88 21.28 -0.50 -7.74
N LEU A 89 20.37 -0.51 -6.76
CA LEU A 89 19.85 -1.76 -6.21
C LEU A 89 19.27 -2.55 -7.38
N ASN A 90 19.98 -3.59 -7.84
CA ASN A 90 19.53 -4.47 -8.89
C ASN A 90 18.41 -5.35 -8.33
N THR A 91 17.23 -4.78 -8.11
CA THR A 91 16.02 -5.53 -7.81
C THR A 91 15.75 -6.46 -9.00
N PRO A 92 15.69 -7.78 -8.80
CA PRO A 92 15.46 -8.71 -9.91
C PRO A 92 14.07 -8.48 -10.52
N PRO A 93 13.83 -8.89 -11.78
CA PRO A 93 12.49 -8.98 -12.32
C PRO A 93 11.57 -9.83 -11.42
N ALA A 94 10.25 -9.70 -11.61
CA ALA A 94 9.29 -10.59 -10.96
C ALA A 94 9.65 -12.06 -11.20
N SER A 95 9.48 -12.89 -10.18
CA SER A 95 9.72 -14.33 -10.29
C SER A 95 8.79 -14.96 -11.33
N VAL A 96 9.21 -16.05 -11.98
CA VAL A 96 8.35 -16.78 -12.93
C VAL A 96 7.06 -17.26 -12.25
N ALA A 97 7.16 -17.75 -11.00
CA ALA A 97 6.01 -18.27 -10.26
C ALA A 97 4.99 -17.17 -9.89
N SER A 98 5.46 -15.97 -9.56
CA SER A 98 4.57 -14.83 -9.27
C SER A 98 3.87 -14.33 -10.54
N VAL A 99 4.58 -14.26 -11.66
CA VAL A 99 4.00 -13.95 -12.98
C VAL A 99 2.92 -14.97 -13.36
N GLU A 100 3.17 -16.27 -13.18
CA GLU A 100 2.19 -17.32 -13.45
C GLU A 100 0.94 -17.24 -12.56
N LEU A 101 1.09 -16.96 -11.27
CA LEU A 101 -0.05 -16.77 -10.36
C LEU A 101 -0.87 -15.52 -10.75
N LEU A 102 -0.20 -14.41 -11.05
CA LEU A 102 -0.87 -13.17 -11.47
C LEU A 102 -1.59 -13.32 -12.80
N GLU A 103 -1.04 -14.05 -13.77
CA GLU A 103 -1.75 -14.34 -15.03
C GLU A 103 -2.97 -15.25 -14.79
N ARG A 104 -2.89 -16.24 -13.90
CA ARG A 104 -4.07 -17.02 -13.50
C ARG A 104 -5.15 -16.15 -12.85
N ALA A 105 -4.75 -15.24 -11.96
CA ALA A 105 -5.66 -14.28 -11.34
C ALA A 105 -6.30 -13.35 -12.38
N ALA A 106 -5.53 -12.90 -13.37
CA ALA A 106 -6.04 -12.10 -14.48
C ALA A 106 -7.09 -12.84 -15.31
N LEU A 107 -6.83 -14.10 -15.65
CA LEU A 107 -7.78 -14.94 -16.39
C LEU A 107 -9.05 -15.24 -15.57
N ALA A 108 -8.91 -15.50 -14.27
CA ALA A 108 -10.04 -15.69 -13.36
C ALA A 108 -10.89 -14.42 -13.25
N ALA A 109 -10.26 -13.24 -13.16
CA ALA A 109 -10.95 -11.96 -13.13
C ALA A 109 -11.72 -11.70 -14.42
N ALA A 110 -11.09 -11.89 -15.58
CA ALA A 110 -11.70 -11.68 -16.90
C ALA A 110 -12.91 -12.59 -17.18
N THR A 111 -12.96 -13.76 -16.54
CA THR A 111 -14.06 -14.74 -16.71
C THR A 111 -15.15 -14.64 -15.65
N THR A 112 -15.00 -13.74 -14.68
CA THR A 112 -16.00 -13.53 -13.62
C THR A 112 -17.24 -12.85 -14.21
N PRO A 113 -18.43 -13.49 -14.20
CA PRO A 113 -19.65 -12.85 -14.66
C PRO A 113 -19.98 -11.66 -13.75
N GLN A 114 -20.09 -10.46 -14.32
CA GLN A 114 -20.60 -9.30 -13.61
C GLN A 114 -21.80 -8.71 -14.33
N THR A 115 -22.84 -8.45 -13.54
CA THR A 115 -23.89 -7.52 -13.93
C THR A 115 -23.25 -6.14 -14.02
N LYS A 116 -23.29 -5.51 -15.19
CA LYS A 116 -22.75 -4.16 -15.39
C LYS A 116 -23.38 -3.21 -14.35
N ALA A 117 -22.55 -2.59 -13.54
CA ALA A 117 -22.99 -1.59 -12.57
C ALA A 117 -23.66 -0.41 -13.28
N ARG A 118 -24.71 0.13 -12.66
CA ARG A 118 -25.48 1.28 -13.16
C ARG A 118 -25.29 2.47 -12.23
N THR A 119 -25.44 3.67 -12.77
CA THR A 119 -25.56 4.90 -11.99
C THR A 119 -26.63 4.75 -10.91
N GLY A 120 -26.36 5.26 -9.72
CA GLY A 120 -27.23 5.15 -8.54
C GLY A 120 -27.08 3.85 -7.73
N GLN A 121 -26.30 2.89 -8.22
CA GLN A 121 -25.93 1.69 -7.44
C GLN A 121 -24.64 1.93 -6.65
N TYR A 122 -24.31 0.98 -5.77
CA TYR A 122 -23.12 1.03 -4.92
C TYR A 122 -22.25 -0.21 -5.13
N SER A 123 -20.94 0.01 -5.16
CA SER A 123 -19.95 -1.04 -4.96
C SER A 123 -19.83 -1.32 -3.47
N TYR A 124 -20.13 -2.56 -3.09
CA TYR A 124 -19.99 -3.08 -1.73
C TYR A 124 -18.73 -3.93 -1.58
N VAL A 125 -18.02 -3.75 -0.47
CA VAL A 125 -16.99 -4.67 -0.01
C VAL A 125 -17.06 -4.84 1.50
N LYS A 126 -16.80 -6.06 1.95
CA LYS A 126 -16.62 -6.42 3.35
C LYS A 126 -15.27 -7.04 3.59
N THR A 127 -14.51 -6.43 4.50
CA THR A 127 -13.24 -6.94 4.98
C THR A 127 -13.32 -7.29 6.46
N VAL A 128 -12.57 -8.33 6.84
CA VAL A 128 -12.33 -8.69 8.24
C VAL A 128 -10.84 -8.80 8.46
N GLY A 129 -10.36 -8.46 9.66
CA GLY A 129 -8.99 -8.73 10.03
C GLY A 129 -8.52 -7.83 11.15
N HIS A 130 -7.31 -7.30 11.03
CA HIS A 130 -6.74 -6.41 12.02
C HIS A 130 -5.71 -5.46 11.42
N THR A 131 -5.53 -4.36 12.14
CA THR A 131 -4.34 -3.53 12.05
C THR A 131 -3.67 -3.47 13.42
N SER A 132 -2.37 -3.21 13.44
CA SER A 132 -1.62 -2.97 14.65
C SER A 132 -1.47 -1.47 14.86
N VAL A 133 -1.54 -1.04 16.12
CA VAL A 133 -1.28 0.34 16.54
C VAL A 133 -0.24 0.34 17.65
N LEU A 134 0.70 1.28 17.59
CA LEU A 134 1.66 1.47 18.66
C LEU A 134 1.02 2.34 19.74
N SER A 135 0.97 1.82 20.97
CA SER A 135 0.34 2.48 22.11
C SER A 135 1.32 2.58 23.27
N GLU A 136 1.34 3.73 23.94
CA GLU A 136 2.14 3.92 25.14
C GLU A 136 1.41 3.34 26.36
N THR A 137 2.09 2.47 27.08
CA THR A 137 1.59 1.91 28.35
C THR A 137 1.71 2.93 29.48
N LYS A 138 1.05 2.66 30.61
CA LYS A 138 1.14 3.52 31.80
C LYS A 138 2.55 3.62 32.39
N SER A 139 3.45 2.69 32.06
CA SER A 139 4.86 2.71 32.46
C SER A 139 5.75 3.51 31.50
N GLY A 140 5.21 4.03 30.40
CA GLY A 140 5.98 4.73 29.36
C GLY A 140 6.58 3.80 28.31
N ASP A 141 6.34 2.49 28.41
CA ASP A 141 6.80 1.52 27.41
C ASP A 141 5.85 1.52 26.21
N MET A 142 6.37 1.43 24.99
CA MET A 142 5.53 1.22 23.81
C MET A 142 5.12 -0.24 23.68
N GLN A 143 3.85 -0.47 23.39
CA GLN A 143 3.29 -1.78 23.10
C GLN A 143 2.56 -1.77 21.76
N LEU A 144 2.73 -2.85 21.00
CA LEU A 144 1.92 -3.12 19.81
C LEU A 144 0.56 -3.67 20.24
N LEU A 145 -0.51 -2.93 19.99
CA LEU A 145 -1.88 -3.40 20.17
C LEU A 145 -2.45 -3.83 18.82
N ARG A 146 -3.20 -4.94 18.82
CA ARG A 146 -3.92 -5.41 17.63
C ARG A 146 -5.38 -4.97 17.74
N GLU A 147 -5.81 -4.14 16.82
CA GLU A 147 -7.20 -3.71 16.68
C GLU A 147 -7.87 -4.58 15.63
N SER A 148 -8.90 -5.32 16.04
CA SER A 148 -9.71 -6.09 15.10
C SER A 148 -10.55 -5.12 14.26
N GLU A 149 -10.64 -5.39 12.96
CA GLU A 149 -11.38 -4.56 12.03
C GLU A 149 -12.40 -5.44 11.30
N VAL A 150 -13.69 -5.14 11.49
CA VAL A 150 -14.73 -5.53 10.54
C VAL A 150 -15.21 -4.27 9.88
N MET A 151 -14.96 -4.17 8.58
CA MET A 151 -15.31 -3.00 7.79
C MET A 151 -16.19 -3.40 6.63
N GLU A 152 -17.30 -2.70 6.49
CA GLU A 152 -18.13 -2.74 5.31
C GLU A 152 -18.16 -1.35 4.68
N GLN A 153 -18.08 -1.29 3.36
CA GLN A 153 -18.08 -0.03 2.63
C GLN A 153 -19.02 -0.11 1.44
N TRP A 154 -19.78 0.97 1.22
CA TRP A 154 -20.63 1.19 0.05
C TRP A 154 -20.20 2.48 -0.64
N THR A 155 -19.57 2.34 -1.79
CA THR A 155 -19.09 3.46 -2.61
C THR A 155 -20.02 3.62 -3.81
N SER A 156 -20.55 4.83 -4.04
CA SER A 156 -21.36 5.10 -5.23
C SER A 156 -20.58 4.73 -6.49
N VAL A 157 -21.22 4.02 -7.42
CA VAL A 157 -20.58 3.53 -8.65
C VAL A 157 -19.91 4.65 -9.43
N ASP A 158 -20.56 5.82 -9.49
CA ASP A 158 -20.10 7.04 -10.18
C ASP A 158 -19.45 8.08 -9.25
N GLY A 159 -19.42 7.81 -7.94
CA GLY A 159 -18.93 8.74 -6.93
C GLY A 159 -19.80 9.99 -6.69
N SER A 160 -21.06 10.00 -7.13
CA SER A 160 -21.99 11.12 -6.92
C SER A 160 -22.45 11.27 -5.47
N GLU A 161 -22.47 10.18 -4.71
CA GLU A 161 -22.84 10.14 -3.29
C GLU A 161 -21.65 9.87 -2.38
N ARG A 162 -21.78 10.24 -1.10
CA ARG A 162 -20.74 9.97 -0.10
C ARG A 162 -20.67 8.48 0.21
N THR A 163 -19.45 7.96 0.33
CA THR A 163 -19.20 6.58 0.75
C THR A 163 -19.76 6.35 2.16
N LEU A 164 -20.62 5.36 2.30
CA LEU A 164 -21.07 4.84 3.58
C LEU A 164 -20.06 3.79 4.06
N GLN A 165 -19.67 3.86 5.33
CA GLN A 165 -18.80 2.90 5.98
C GLN A 165 -19.47 2.41 7.26
N ARG A 166 -19.46 1.10 7.48
CA ARG A 166 -19.87 0.47 8.74
C ARG A 166 -18.64 -0.19 9.36
N LYS A 167 -18.26 0.26 10.56
CA LYS A 167 -17.19 -0.32 11.37
C LYS A 167 -17.76 -0.76 12.70
N ASP A 168 -17.57 -2.03 13.06
CA ASP A 168 -18.04 -2.63 14.30
C ASP A 168 -19.54 -2.36 14.60
N GLY A 169 -20.36 -2.41 13.55
CA GLY A 169 -21.81 -2.17 13.60
C GLY A 169 -22.23 -0.71 13.66
N SER A 170 -21.30 0.24 13.62
CA SER A 170 -21.57 1.67 13.60
C SER A 170 -21.40 2.26 12.21
N ASP A 171 -22.45 2.91 11.72
CA ASP A 171 -22.47 3.53 10.40
C ASP A 171 -21.93 4.97 10.46
N SER A 172 -21.12 5.33 9.45
CA SER A 172 -20.62 6.68 9.27
C SER A 172 -20.39 6.98 7.79
N LEU A 173 -20.52 8.24 7.41
CA LEU A 173 -20.12 8.69 6.08
C LEU A 173 -18.64 9.06 6.10
N VAL A 174 -17.89 8.60 5.11
CA VAL A 174 -16.48 8.97 4.96
C VAL A 174 -16.37 10.49 4.77
N PRO A 175 -15.39 11.18 5.39
CA PRO A 175 -15.33 12.64 5.37
C PRO A 175 -15.14 13.24 3.98
N GLU A 176 -14.57 12.51 3.02
CA GLU A 176 -14.38 13.00 1.65
C GLU A 176 -15.71 13.50 1.04
N THR A 177 -15.57 14.53 0.21
CA THR A 177 -16.65 15.00 -0.64
C THR A 177 -16.82 14.03 -1.81
N PRO A 178 -18.06 13.83 -2.30
CA PRO A 178 -18.29 13.07 -3.53
C PRO A 178 -17.39 13.55 -4.67
N SER A 179 -16.87 12.61 -5.45
CA SER A 179 -15.95 12.88 -6.57
C SER A 179 -15.97 11.71 -7.54
N GLU A 180 -15.61 11.95 -8.80
CA GLU A 180 -15.55 10.92 -9.85
C GLU A 180 -14.62 9.74 -9.51
N GLY A 181 -13.71 9.90 -8.55
CA GLY A 181 -12.79 8.86 -8.08
C GLY A 181 -11.32 9.21 -8.33
N SER A 182 -10.42 8.46 -7.71
CA SER A 182 -8.97 8.57 -7.90
C SER A 182 -8.28 7.25 -7.55
N LEU A 183 -6.97 7.13 -7.80
CA LEU A 183 -6.22 5.92 -7.42
C LEU A 183 -6.28 5.64 -5.91
N ASN A 184 -6.38 6.69 -5.08
CA ASN A 184 -6.44 6.58 -3.61
C ASN A 184 -7.88 6.43 -3.06
N ALA A 185 -8.89 6.66 -3.90
CA ALA A 185 -10.30 6.57 -3.54
C ALA A 185 -11.10 6.20 -4.80
N PRO A 186 -10.97 4.94 -5.28
CA PRO A 186 -11.54 4.54 -6.56
C PRO A 186 -13.07 4.40 -6.47
N THR A 187 -13.75 4.85 -7.51
CA THR A 187 -15.14 4.48 -7.81
C THR A 187 -15.14 3.38 -8.87
N TYR A 188 -16.27 2.69 -9.06
CA TYR A 188 -16.38 1.68 -10.12
C TYR A 188 -16.18 2.31 -11.50
N ASP A 189 -16.77 3.48 -11.76
CA ASP A 189 -16.65 4.19 -13.03
C ASP A 189 -15.22 4.71 -13.27
N PHE A 190 -14.53 5.17 -12.22
CA PHE A 190 -13.11 5.51 -12.30
C PHE A 190 -12.27 4.30 -12.72
N LEU A 191 -12.47 3.15 -12.07
CA LEU A 191 -11.77 1.91 -12.42
C LEU A 191 -12.08 1.46 -13.85
N ALA A 192 -13.33 1.63 -14.30
CA ALA A 192 -13.75 1.30 -15.66
C ALA A 192 -13.13 2.23 -16.73
N ALA A 193 -12.71 3.43 -16.34
CA ALA A 193 -12.06 4.40 -17.23
C ALA A 193 -10.53 4.24 -17.30
N LEU A 194 -9.93 3.41 -16.44
CA LEU A 194 -8.49 3.15 -16.46
C LEU A 194 -8.06 2.43 -17.75
N PRO A 195 -6.81 2.64 -18.22
CA PRO A 195 -6.27 1.85 -19.33
C PRO A 195 -6.29 0.35 -19.03
N THR A 196 -6.73 -0.45 -19.99
CA THR A 196 -6.74 -1.93 -19.90
C THR A 196 -5.48 -2.58 -20.51
N ASP A 197 -4.59 -1.76 -21.09
CA ASP A 197 -3.24 -2.19 -21.45
C ASP A 197 -2.34 -2.20 -20.20
N PRO A 198 -1.72 -3.34 -19.81
CA PRO A 198 -0.98 -3.46 -18.56
C PRO A 198 0.22 -2.50 -18.45
N ASP A 199 0.95 -2.28 -19.54
CA ASP A 199 2.10 -1.37 -19.57
C ASP A 199 1.66 0.08 -19.39
N ALA A 200 0.61 0.51 -20.11
CA ALA A 200 0.04 1.85 -19.99
C ALA A 200 -0.55 2.09 -18.58
N LEU A 201 -1.21 1.08 -18.00
CA LEU A 201 -1.77 1.15 -16.66
C LEU A 201 -0.66 1.25 -15.61
N LEU A 202 0.35 0.39 -15.67
CA LEU A 202 1.49 0.45 -14.75
C LEU A 202 2.23 1.77 -14.86
N LYS A 203 2.39 2.29 -16.09
CA LYS A 203 3.00 3.60 -16.31
C LYS A 203 2.18 4.71 -15.65
N LEU A 204 0.85 4.70 -15.80
CA LEU A 204 -0.03 5.68 -15.16
C LEU A 204 0.14 5.66 -13.64
N ILE A 205 0.17 4.47 -13.03
CA ILE A 205 0.34 4.30 -11.58
C ILE A 205 1.72 4.77 -11.13
N ARG A 206 2.80 4.38 -11.83
CA ARG A 206 4.16 4.85 -11.53
C ARG A 206 4.32 6.36 -11.68
N ASP A 207 3.67 6.96 -12.68
CA ASP A 207 3.68 8.42 -12.87
C ASP A 207 2.96 9.15 -11.72
N ASP A 208 1.92 8.55 -11.13
CA ASP A 208 1.26 9.09 -9.94
C ASP A 208 2.15 8.91 -8.69
N ALA A 209 2.69 7.71 -8.49
CA ALA A 209 3.65 7.41 -7.43
C ALA A 209 4.85 8.37 -7.49
N GLN A 210 5.39 8.68 -8.67
CA GLN A 210 6.51 9.63 -8.80
C GLN A 210 6.13 11.05 -8.40
N LYS A 211 4.88 11.48 -8.63
CA LYS A 211 4.41 12.83 -8.27
C LYS A 211 4.14 12.96 -6.77
N ASN A 212 3.61 11.91 -6.16
CA ASN A 212 3.13 11.94 -4.77
C ASN A 212 4.13 11.30 -3.77
N HIS A 213 5.00 10.41 -4.25
CA HIS A 213 5.92 9.56 -3.49
C HIS A 213 7.36 9.48 -4.05
N GLY A 214 7.68 10.23 -5.11
CA GLY A 214 9.01 10.21 -5.72
C GLY A 214 10.02 11.16 -5.07
N ALA A 215 11.21 11.30 -5.67
CA ALA A 215 12.27 12.19 -5.19
C ALA A 215 11.77 13.64 -5.00
N GLY A 216 11.87 14.15 -3.76
CA GLY A 216 11.34 15.46 -3.35
C GLY A 216 9.93 15.41 -2.74
N SER A 217 9.29 14.24 -2.71
CA SER A 217 8.25 13.93 -1.74
C SER A 217 8.90 13.57 -0.40
N ASP A 218 8.17 13.74 0.69
CA ASP A 218 8.59 13.26 2.01
C ASP A 218 8.42 11.73 2.16
N SER A 219 8.01 11.01 1.09
CA SER A 219 7.82 9.56 1.07
C SER A 219 9.14 8.84 0.82
N THR A 220 9.45 7.82 1.60
CA THR A 220 10.59 6.91 1.35
C THR A 220 10.21 5.66 0.56
N THR A 221 8.92 5.46 0.31
CA THR A 221 8.38 4.36 -0.49
C THR A 221 8.96 4.38 -1.91
N GLY A 222 9.71 3.34 -2.27
CA GLY A 222 10.24 3.20 -3.63
C GLY A 222 9.09 3.12 -4.65
N LEU A 223 9.28 3.69 -5.85
CA LEU A 223 8.22 3.79 -6.89
C LEU A 223 7.52 2.46 -7.18
N ASP A 224 8.29 1.37 -7.23
CA ASP A 224 7.77 0.03 -7.49
C ASP A 224 7.02 -0.56 -6.29
N GLN A 225 7.39 -0.16 -5.06
CA GLN A 225 6.62 -0.53 -3.87
C GLN A 225 5.28 0.18 -3.87
N GLU A 226 5.29 1.49 -4.13
CA GLU A 226 4.07 2.30 -4.18
C GLU A 226 3.14 1.81 -5.30
N ALA A 227 3.69 1.47 -6.47
CA ALA A 227 2.92 0.91 -7.56
C ALA A 227 2.30 -0.44 -7.20
N PHE A 228 3.04 -1.31 -6.49
CA PHE A 228 2.50 -2.56 -5.97
C PHE A 228 1.35 -2.26 -5.01
N VAL A 229 1.57 -1.53 -3.92
CA VAL A 229 0.54 -1.17 -2.93
C VAL A 229 -0.72 -0.58 -3.59
N THR A 230 -0.56 0.40 -4.49
CA THR A 230 -1.67 1.01 -5.23
C THR A 230 -2.50 -0.03 -5.98
N ILE A 231 -1.87 -0.96 -6.69
CA ILE A 231 -2.59 -2.02 -7.42
C ILE A 231 -3.40 -2.90 -6.45
N GLY A 232 -2.80 -3.30 -5.33
CA GLY A 232 -3.48 -4.09 -4.28
C GLY A 232 -4.70 -3.36 -3.72
N ASP A 233 -4.55 -2.06 -3.43
CA ASP A 233 -5.62 -1.20 -2.93
C ASP A 233 -6.78 -1.10 -3.93
N LEU A 234 -6.50 -0.89 -5.22
CA LEU A 234 -7.52 -0.85 -6.26
C LEU A 234 -8.30 -2.17 -6.36
N LEU A 235 -7.61 -3.30 -6.24
CA LEU A 235 -8.23 -4.64 -6.32
C LEU A 235 -9.10 -4.98 -5.11
N ARG A 236 -8.78 -4.46 -3.91
CA ARG A 236 -9.50 -4.78 -2.66
C ARG A 236 -10.54 -3.76 -2.23
N SER A 237 -10.48 -2.51 -2.72
CA SER A 237 -11.32 -1.40 -2.23
C SER A 237 -12.79 -1.50 -2.66
N GLY A 238 -13.12 -2.42 -3.56
CA GLY A 238 -14.48 -2.58 -4.07
C GLY A 238 -14.56 -3.62 -5.18
N VAL A 239 -15.67 -3.58 -5.93
CA VAL A 239 -15.82 -4.37 -7.15
C VAL A 239 -15.03 -3.70 -8.26
N THR A 240 -14.02 -4.39 -8.78
CA THR A 240 -13.27 -3.95 -9.96
C THR A 240 -13.89 -4.54 -11.23
N PRO A 241 -14.06 -3.76 -12.31
CA PRO A 241 -14.47 -4.29 -13.60
C PRO A 241 -13.53 -5.41 -14.09
N PRO A 242 -14.04 -6.50 -14.71
CA PRO A 242 -13.22 -7.67 -15.07
C PRO A 242 -11.96 -7.36 -15.88
N ASP A 243 -12.07 -6.55 -16.93
CA ASP A 243 -10.93 -6.20 -17.79
C ASP A 243 -9.90 -5.34 -17.06
N THR A 244 -10.36 -4.41 -16.22
CA THR A 244 -9.49 -3.59 -15.36
C THR A 244 -8.77 -4.46 -14.34
N ALA A 245 -9.45 -5.38 -13.67
CA ALA A 245 -8.86 -6.30 -12.71
C ALA A 245 -7.79 -7.20 -13.37
N ALA A 246 -8.09 -7.72 -14.56
CA ALA A 246 -7.13 -8.50 -15.34
C ALA A 246 -5.89 -7.68 -15.72
N SER A 247 -6.09 -6.42 -16.14
CA SER A 247 -4.99 -5.50 -16.43
C SER A 247 -4.14 -5.18 -15.19
N LEU A 248 -4.78 -4.96 -14.04
CA LEU A 248 -4.09 -4.70 -12.76
C LEU A 248 -3.18 -5.86 -12.34
N TYR A 249 -3.65 -7.11 -12.43
CA TYR A 249 -2.80 -8.28 -12.13
C TYR A 249 -1.63 -8.42 -13.10
N ARG A 250 -1.87 -8.20 -14.41
CA ARG A 250 -0.79 -8.22 -15.41
C ARG A 250 0.21 -7.09 -15.22
N ALA A 251 -0.26 -5.90 -14.84
CA ALA A 251 0.60 -4.77 -14.49
C ALA A 251 1.48 -5.10 -13.28
N ALA A 252 0.92 -5.74 -12.24
CA ALA A 252 1.70 -6.19 -11.08
C ALA A 252 2.79 -7.20 -11.46
N ALA A 253 2.56 -8.05 -12.47
CA ALA A 253 3.55 -9.02 -12.94
C ALA A 253 4.78 -8.38 -13.61
N LEU A 254 4.67 -7.10 -14.01
CA LEU A 254 5.77 -6.31 -14.59
C LEU A 254 6.59 -5.55 -13.53
N ILE A 255 6.21 -5.62 -12.25
CA ILE A 255 6.91 -4.93 -11.16
C ILE A 255 8.13 -5.76 -10.70
N PRO A 256 9.36 -5.21 -10.75
CA PRO A 256 10.54 -5.88 -10.22
C PRO A 256 10.41 -6.19 -8.71
N GLY A 257 10.93 -7.34 -8.31
CA GLY A 257 10.99 -7.78 -6.91
C GLY A 257 9.72 -8.45 -6.39
N VAL A 258 8.72 -8.70 -7.24
CA VAL A 258 7.53 -9.46 -6.87
C VAL A 258 7.84 -10.96 -6.90
N ASP A 259 7.68 -11.65 -5.78
CA ASP A 259 7.94 -13.08 -5.60
C ASP A 259 6.74 -13.82 -5.00
N ILE A 260 6.81 -15.14 -4.85
CA ILE A 260 5.78 -15.99 -4.24
C ILE A 260 6.09 -16.29 -2.77
N VAL A 261 5.04 -16.33 -1.95
CA VAL A 261 5.06 -16.88 -0.59
C VAL A 261 4.02 -18.01 -0.51
N PRO A 262 4.45 -19.28 -0.38
CA PRO A 262 3.53 -20.41 -0.27
C PRO A 262 2.92 -20.51 1.14
N ASP A 263 1.86 -21.33 1.26
CA ASP A 263 1.30 -21.80 2.53
C ASP A 263 0.93 -20.68 3.53
N VAL A 264 0.30 -19.62 3.02
CA VAL A 264 -0.16 -18.50 3.85
C VAL A 264 -1.60 -18.71 4.31
N VAL A 265 -1.98 -17.99 5.37
CA VAL A 265 -3.35 -17.96 5.90
C VAL A 265 -3.81 -16.51 5.98
N ASP A 266 -4.98 -16.23 5.41
CA ASP A 266 -5.57 -14.89 5.46
C ASP A 266 -6.20 -14.58 6.83
N ALA A 267 -6.66 -13.34 7.01
CA ALA A 267 -7.29 -12.93 8.26
C ALA A 267 -8.61 -13.65 8.59
N ALA A 268 -9.23 -14.32 7.61
CA ALA A 268 -10.43 -15.14 7.79
C ALA A 268 -10.12 -16.62 8.07
N GLY A 269 -8.83 -17.01 8.15
CA GLY A 269 -8.40 -18.38 8.41
C GLY A 269 -8.37 -19.28 7.16
N ARG A 270 -8.52 -18.72 5.96
CA ARG A 270 -8.45 -19.45 4.69
C ARG A 270 -6.99 -19.62 4.28
N LYS A 271 -6.63 -20.85 3.85
CA LYS A 271 -5.31 -21.12 3.28
C LYS A 271 -5.21 -20.55 1.86
N GLY A 272 -4.03 -20.09 1.50
CA GLY A 272 -3.76 -19.56 0.17
C GLY A 272 -2.29 -19.53 -0.18
N ILE A 273 -2.02 -18.92 -1.32
CA ILE A 273 -0.69 -18.61 -1.85
C ILE A 273 -0.61 -17.11 -2.07
N ALA A 274 0.51 -16.47 -1.73
CA ALA A 274 0.66 -15.04 -1.90
C ALA A 274 1.68 -14.66 -2.96
N VAL A 275 1.45 -13.53 -3.63
CA VAL A 275 2.54 -12.75 -4.22
C VAL A 275 2.97 -11.69 -3.21
N ALA A 276 4.26 -11.37 -3.18
CA ALA A 276 4.82 -10.45 -2.21
C ALA A 276 5.86 -9.54 -2.82
N ARG A 277 5.96 -8.32 -2.29
CA ARG A 277 7.07 -7.40 -2.56
C ARG A 277 7.63 -6.87 -1.25
N THR A 278 8.95 -6.91 -1.12
CA THR A 278 9.68 -6.37 0.04
C THR A 278 10.37 -5.07 -0.31
N HIS A 279 10.21 -4.06 0.55
CA HIS A 279 10.89 -2.77 0.47
C HIS A 279 11.22 -2.30 1.88
N GLU A 280 12.47 -1.88 2.11
CA GLU A 280 12.92 -1.31 3.40
C GLU A 280 12.46 -2.07 4.65
N GLY A 281 12.62 -3.40 4.65
CA GLY A 281 12.32 -4.21 5.83
C GLY A 281 10.83 -4.49 6.05
N GLU A 282 9.96 -4.15 5.10
CA GLU A 282 8.54 -4.53 5.12
C GLU A 282 8.17 -5.36 3.89
N ARG A 283 7.34 -6.38 4.08
CA ARG A 283 6.83 -7.25 3.01
C ARG A 283 5.31 -7.15 2.93
N THR A 284 4.82 -6.59 1.83
CA THR A 284 3.40 -6.60 1.48
C THR A 284 3.08 -7.88 0.71
N GLU A 285 2.04 -8.59 1.13
CA GLU A 285 1.61 -9.87 0.55
C GLU A 285 0.14 -9.79 0.13
N TRP A 286 -0.17 -10.19 -1.11
CA TRP A 286 -1.56 -10.41 -1.56
C TRP A 286 -1.84 -11.89 -1.59
N ILE A 287 -2.86 -12.30 -0.84
CA ILE A 287 -3.18 -13.70 -0.61
C ILE A 287 -4.27 -14.13 -1.59
N PHE A 288 -4.03 -15.19 -2.34
CA PHE A 288 -4.94 -15.76 -3.31
C PHE A 288 -5.40 -17.15 -2.88
N ASP A 289 -6.64 -17.48 -3.25
CA ASP A 289 -7.11 -18.87 -3.22
C ASP A 289 -6.34 -19.68 -4.25
N GLU A 290 -5.72 -20.77 -3.82
CA GLU A 290 -4.81 -21.55 -4.65
C GLU A 290 -5.50 -22.15 -5.90
N SER A 291 -6.78 -22.52 -5.75
CA SER A 291 -7.56 -23.22 -6.76
C SER A 291 -8.22 -22.28 -7.77
N THR A 292 -8.71 -21.14 -7.31
CA THR A 292 -9.50 -20.19 -8.12
C THR A 292 -8.72 -18.94 -8.51
N ALA A 293 -7.53 -18.73 -7.93
CA ALA A 293 -6.72 -17.52 -8.08
C ALA A 293 -7.49 -16.23 -7.73
N ARG A 294 -8.55 -16.33 -6.92
CA ARG A 294 -9.28 -15.16 -6.41
C ARG A 294 -8.49 -14.52 -5.27
N LEU A 295 -8.39 -13.20 -5.27
CA LEU A 295 -7.83 -12.45 -4.16
C LEU A 295 -8.68 -12.66 -2.91
N LEU A 296 -8.06 -13.18 -1.85
CA LEU A 296 -8.66 -13.40 -0.55
C LEU A 296 -8.41 -12.25 0.40
N GLY A 297 -7.29 -11.54 0.25
CA GLY A 297 -6.91 -10.49 1.17
C GLY A 297 -5.47 -10.06 0.99
N GLU A 298 -4.99 -9.28 1.95
CA GLU A 298 -3.61 -8.80 1.99
C GLU A 298 -3.08 -8.80 3.42
N ARG A 299 -1.76 -8.74 3.55
CA ARG A 299 -1.10 -8.48 4.82
C ARG A 299 0.24 -7.79 4.64
N THR A 300 0.68 -7.10 5.68
CA THR A 300 2.03 -6.56 5.80
C THR A 300 2.76 -7.28 6.91
N VAL A 301 3.97 -7.75 6.60
CA VAL A 301 4.83 -8.52 7.49
C VAL A 301 6.16 -7.80 7.63
N LEU A 302 6.64 -7.65 8.87
CA LEU A 302 7.98 -7.12 9.11
C LEU A 302 9.04 -8.10 8.62
N GLY A 303 9.99 -7.62 7.83
CA GLY A 303 11.16 -8.35 7.37
C GLY A 303 12.35 -8.25 8.33
N GLU A 304 12.36 -7.25 9.20
CA GLU A 304 13.40 -7.01 10.21
C GLU A 304 12.80 -6.52 11.53
N ASP A 305 13.59 -6.61 12.61
CA ASP A 305 13.19 -6.11 13.91
C ASP A 305 13.12 -4.57 13.89
N ASN A 306 12.02 -4.01 14.34
CA ASN A 306 11.85 -2.56 14.46
C ASN A 306 10.91 -2.20 15.62
N ALA A 307 10.50 -0.93 15.72
CA ALA A 307 9.63 -0.45 16.79
C ALA A 307 8.24 -1.14 16.84
N TRP A 308 7.83 -1.78 15.75
CA TRP A 308 6.55 -2.49 15.62
C TRP A 308 6.64 -3.96 16.00
N GLY A 309 7.84 -4.51 16.22
CA GLY A 309 8.03 -5.89 16.63
C GLY A 309 9.21 -6.57 15.98
N GLU A 310 9.30 -7.88 16.19
CA GLU A 310 10.33 -8.75 15.60
C GLU A 310 10.01 -9.07 14.13
N ALA A 311 11.03 -9.43 13.37
CA ALA A 311 10.89 -9.97 12.02
C ALA A 311 9.86 -11.12 11.99
N GLY A 312 8.97 -11.11 11.00
CA GLY A 312 7.85 -12.05 10.86
C GLY A 312 6.56 -11.59 11.53
N THR A 313 6.57 -10.48 12.29
CA THR A 313 5.35 -9.91 12.86
C THR A 313 4.40 -9.43 11.74
N ILE A 314 3.14 -9.88 11.80
CA ILE A 314 2.08 -9.41 10.91
C ILE A 314 1.44 -8.17 11.55
N VAL A 315 1.73 -7.00 10.99
CA VAL A 315 1.28 -5.69 11.50
C VAL A 315 -0.08 -5.28 10.93
N THR A 316 -0.43 -5.77 9.75
CA THR A 316 -1.77 -5.59 9.17
C THR A 316 -2.15 -6.86 8.44
N SER A 317 -3.39 -7.30 8.57
CA SER A 317 -3.93 -8.36 7.73
C SER A 317 -5.43 -8.20 7.59
N VAL A 318 -5.90 -8.18 6.34
CA VAL A 318 -7.32 -8.09 6.02
C VAL A 318 -7.69 -9.17 5.01
N ALA A 319 -8.92 -9.68 5.13
CA ALA A 319 -9.50 -10.67 4.24
C ALA A 319 -10.82 -10.14 3.67
N ILE A 320 -10.96 -10.20 2.35
CA ILE A 320 -12.19 -9.91 1.63
C ILE A 320 -13.13 -11.10 1.83
N THR A 321 -14.26 -10.85 2.49
CA THR A 321 -15.24 -11.90 2.81
C THR A 321 -16.50 -11.79 1.97
N ASN A 322 -16.82 -10.60 1.47
CA ASN A 322 -17.92 -10.39 0.55
C ASN A 322 -17.69 -9.14 -0.30
N SER A 323 -18.18 -9.13 -1.53
CA SER A 323 -18.19 -7.97 -2.41
C SER A 323 -19.26 -8.11 -3.50
N GLY A 324 -19.77 -6.99 -4.01
CA GLY A 324 -20.78 -7.00 -5.07
C GLY A 324 -21.35 -5.62 -5.37
N ILE A 325 -22.18 -5.55 -6.41
CA ILE A 325 -22.95 -4.34 -6.73
C ILE A 325 -24.33 -4.47 -6.08
N VAL A 326 -24.75 -3.44 -5.34
CA VAL A 326 -26.05 -3.37 -4.65
C VAL A 326 -26.81 -2.11 -5.05
N ASP A 327 -28.14 -2.12 -4.88
CA ASP A 327 -28.97 -0.99 -5.31
C ASP A 327 -28.91 0.19 -4.32
N ASP A 328 -28.79 -0.08 -3.02
CA ASP A 328 -28.72 0.98 -2.00
C ASP A 328 -27.55 0.78 -1.02
N ALA A 329 -27.00 1.89 -0.52
CA ALA A 329 -26.02 1.86 0.56
C ALA A 329 -26.60 1.19 1.82
N GLY A 330 -25.84 0.27 2.42
CA GLY A 330 -26.27 -0.51 3.59
C GLY A 330 -26.85 -1.89 3.26
N GLN A 331 -27.09 -2.21 1.98
CA GLN A 331 -27.50 -3.54 1.53
C GLN A 331 -26.30 -4.49 1.38
N VAL A 332 -26.53 -5.79 1.49
CA VAL A 332 -25.53 -6.82 1.17
C VAL A 332 -25.95 -7.58 -0.10
N PRO A 333 -25.00 -8.02 -0.96
CA PRO A 333 -25.28 -8.78 -2.17
C PRO A 333 -26.02 -10.10 -1.96
#